data_AF-A0A653U638-F1
#
_entry.id   AF-A0A653U638-F1
#
_cell.length_a   1.000
_cell.length_b   1.000
_cell.length_c   1.000
_cell.angle_alpha   90.00
_cell.angle_beta   90.00
_cell.angle_gamma   90.00
#
_symmetry.space_group_name_H-M   'P 1'
#
loop_
_entity.id
_entity.type
_entity.pdbx_description
1 polymer ?
#
loop_
_entity_poly.entity_id
_entity_poly.type
_entity_poly.pdbx_seq_one_letter_code
_entity_poly.pdbx_strand_id
1 'polypeptide(L)'
;MASNGTRWCGLVLAVGVGVLSGCGPAGPDSNVDRVGPDLADASQAQDLERSLDGIWSTDRSQSDDAETIYAIQWQDADGLRILRDGVRLAGGVEDVDVANQTLAYRVTRENGPDETVTLRKVQDAASGEGFRLRVTWAQGQVETLGFVRRLTERDHQELVLAIRQADVLPEAVACGGDAPADSLRATLACSESEFGELDRSLRTQLVELSARYPDGDRTAAAVVKQLDACTTPECLRDAYAQWQTYFDDNYDLGDVLDYL
;
A
#
# COMPACT_ATOMS: atom_id res chain seq x y z
N MET A 1 -59.72 11.60 47.60
CA MET A 1 -59.07 11.28 48.89
C MET A 1 -57.80 12.12 49.00
N ALA A 2 -57.62 12.71 50.17
CA ALA A 2 -56.53 13.58 50.64
C ALA A 2 -55.10 13.07 50.32
N SER A 3 -53.99 13.81 50.43
CA SER A 3 -53.63 15.24 50.54
C SER A 3 -52.16 15.24 50.99
N ASN A 4 -51.35 16.17 50.44
CA ASN A 4 -50.16 16.79 51.05
C ASN A 4 -48.91 15.91 51.31
N GLY A 5 -47.69 16.44 51.27
CA GLY A 5 -47.29 17.84 51.13
C GLY A 5 -45.78 18.00 51.08
N THR A 6 -45.38 19.02 50.34
CA THR A 6 -44.07 19.66 50.24
C THR A 6 -43.74 20.42 51.53
N ARG A 7 -42.44 20.60 51.84
CA ARG A 7 -41.77 21.74 52.54
C ARG A 7 -40.43 21.26 53.15
N TRP A 8 -39.34 22.01 53.24
CA TRP A 8 -38.96 23.36 52.80
C TRP A 8 -37.44 23.54 53.04
N CYS A 9 -36.88 24.55 52.35
CA CYS A 9 -35.80 25.49 52.69
C CYS A 9 -34.93 25.23 53.95
N GLY A 10 -33.62 25.48 53.97
CA GLY A 10 -32.77 26.40 53.21
C GLY A 10 -31.79 27.10 54.18
N LEU A 11 -30.78 27.80 53.63
CA LEU A 11 -29.88 28.76 54.32
C LEU A 11 -28.87 28.11 55.33
N VAL A 12 -27.61 28.50 55.53
CA VAL A 12 -26.81 29.73 55.29
C VAL A 12 -25.32 29.35 55.20
N LEU A 13 -24.54 30.17 54.46
CA LEU A 13 -23.08 30.33 54.53
C LEU A 13 -22.50 30.40 55.97
N ALA A 14 -21.27 29.92 56.14
CA ALA A 14 -20.23 30.66 56.86
C ALA A 14 -18.84 30.17 56.48
N VAL A 15 -18.04 31.12 56.00
CA VAL A 15 -16.60 31.02 55.72
C VAL A 15 -15.84 30.93 57.04
N GLY A 16 -14.86 30.03 57.11
CA GLY A 16 -13.85 29.98 58.16
C GLY A 16 -12.51 29.59 57.57
N VAL A 17 -11.66 30.60 57.31
CA VAL A 17 -10.24 30.45 56.99
C VAL A 17 -9.47 30.25 58.30
N GLY A 18 -8.66 29.20 58.38
CA GLY A 18 -7.76 28.93 59.51
C GLY A 18 -6.62 28.03 59.07
N VAL A 19 -5.49 28.65 58.76
CA VAL A 19 -4.24 28.04 58.30
C VAL A 19 -3.52 27.38 59.49
N LEU A 20 -3.20 26.08 59.41
CA LEU A 20 -2.07 25.49 60.11
C LEU A 20 -1.39 24.44 59.22
N SER A 21 -0.09 24.67 59.07
CA SER A 21 0.96 23.94 58.36
C SER A 21 1.13 22.47 58.80
N GLY A 22 1.31 21.58 57.82
CA GLY A 22 1.83 20.22 58.00
C GLY A 22 2.36 19.65 56.69
N CYS A 23 3.65 19.27 56.67
CA CYS A 23 4.40 18.78 55.51
C CYS A 23 4.13 17.30 55.16
N GLY A 24 3.83 17.03 53.88
CA GLY A 24 4.17 15.81 53.10
C GLY A 24 3.26 14.56 53.23
N PRO A 25 3.30 13.61 52.26
CA PRO A 25 3.95 13.61 50.94
C PRO A 25 2.97 13.59 49.75
N ALA A 26 3.50 13.93 48.57
CA ALA A 26 2.82 13.99 47.29
C ALA A 26 2.22 12.63 46.87
N GLY A 27 0.91 12.62 46.60
CA GLY A 27 0.26 11.58 45.80
C GLY A 27 0.43 11.91 44.31
N PRO A 28 0.69 10.92 43.44
CA PRO A 28 1.14 11.15 42.08
C PRO A 28 0.09 11.89 41.26
N ASP A 29 0.52 12.97 40.64
CA ASP A 29 -0.19 13.65 39.57
C ASP A 29 -0.63 12.63 38.53
N SER A 30 -1.94 12.52 38.35
CA SER A 30 -2.53 11.84 37.20
C SER A 30 -2.38 12.76 35.98
N ASN A 31 -1.14 13.13 35.64
CA ASN A 31 -0.82 13.63 34.32
C ASN A 31 -0.76 12.40 33.42
N VAL A 32 -1.93 11.97 32.96
CA VAL A 32 -1.99 11.20 31.71
C VAL A 32 -1.57 12.20 30.64
N ASP A 33 -0.27 12.24 30.40
CA ASP A 33 0.32 12.82 29.22
C ASP A 33 -0.31 12.03 28.07
N ARG A 34 -1.37 12.58 27.48
CA ARG A 34 -1.77 12.18 26.14
C ARG A 34 -0.65 12.67 25.26
N VAL A 35 0.34 11.81 25.04
CA VAL A 35 1.27 11.89 23.93
C VAL A 35 0.42 11.80 22.66
N GLY A 36 -0.13 12.94 22.26
CA GLY A 36 -0.50 13.15 20.87
C GLY A 36 0.79 13.18 20.06
N PRO A 37 0.74 12.80 18.77
CA PRO A 37 1.91 12.87 17.91
C PRO A 37 2.53 14.27 18.00
N ASP A 38 3.83 14.34 18.30
CA ASP A 38 4.56 15.59 18.39
C ASP A 38 4.45 16.29 17.03
N LEU A 39 3.95 17.52 17.00
CA LEU A 39 3.76 18.28 15.76
C LEU A 39 5.09 18.48 15.02
N ALA A 40 6.23 18.44 15.74
CA ALA A 40 7.56 18.48 15.17
C ALA A 40 7.93 17.18 14.41
N ASP A 41 7.45 16.02 14.87
CA ASP A 41 7.68 14.75 14.21
C ASP A 41 6.84 14.64 12.93
N ALA A 42 5.62 15.17 12.95
CA ALA A 42 4.75 15.23 11.77
C ALA A 42 5.35 16.09 10.65
N SER A 43 5.97 17.24 10.97
CA SER A 43 6.61 18.07 9.94
C SER A 43 7.86 17.41 9.36
N GLN A 44 8.66 16.73 10.20
CA GLN A 44 9.87 16.02 9.77
C GLN A 44 9.54 14.78 8.92
N ALA A 45 8.46 14.07 9.24
CA ALA A 45 7.95 12.97 8.43
C ALA A 45 7.58 13.46 7.03
N GLN A 46 6.84 14.57 6.93
CA GLN A 46 6.48 15.18 5.64
C GLN A 46 7.71 15.68 4.87
N ASP A 47 8.71 16.21 5.55
CA ASP A 47 9.97 16.63 4.91
C ASP A 47 10.75 15.43 4.36
N LEU A 48 10.74 14.29 5.06
CA LEU A 48 11.31 13.04 4.55
C LEU A 48 10.56 12.57 3.31
N GLU A 49 9.23 12.49 3.36
CA GLU A 49 8.40 12.12 2.21
C GLU A 49 8.65 13.03 1.00
N ARG A 50 8.59 14.36 1.20
CA ARG A 50 8.84 15.34 0.14
C ARG A 50 10.24 15.20 -0.43
N SER A 51 11.23 14.80 0.38
CA SER A 51 12.59 14.60 -0.11
C SER A 51 12.72 13.46 -1.11
N LEU A 52 11.78 12.51 -1.12
CA LEU A 52 11.73 11.38 -2.06
C LEU A 52 11.09 11.74 -3.40
N ASP A 53 10.50 12.92 -3.55
CA ASP A 53 9.84 13.33 -4.80
C ASP A 53 10.82 13.37 -5.99
N GLY A 54 10.55 12.56 -7.00
CA GLY A 54 11.41 12.45 -8.18
C GLY A 54 11.26 11.16 -8.97
N ILE A 55 12.07 11.08 -10.02
CA ILE A 55 12.32 9.86 -10.79
C ILE A 55 13.56 9.18 -10.24
N TRP A 56 13.44 7.89 -9.97
CA TRP A 56 14.47 7.00 -9.46
C TRP A 56 14.62 5.81 -10.40
N SER A 57 15.81 5.22 -10.43
CA SER A 57 16.13 4.12 -11.35
C SER A 57 17.02 3.10 -10.64
N THR A 58 16.81 1.82 -10.89
CA THR A 58 17.79 0.80 -10.47
C THR A 58 19.11 1.01 -11.19
N ASP A 59 20.22 0.89 -10.48
CA ASP A 59 21.53 0.89 -11.14
C ASP A 59 21.53 -0.20 -12.23
N ARG A 60 21.91 0.16 -13.48
CA ARG A 60 22.14 -0.84 -14.53
C ARG A 60 23.29 -1.73 -14.10
N SER A 61 22.98 -2.89 -13.52
CA SER A 61 23.98 -3.94 -13.32
C SER A 61 24.46 -4.42 -14.69
N GLN A 62 25.65 -5.00 -14.75
CA GLN A 62 26.20 -5.60 -15.97
C GLN A 62 25.46 -6.90 -16.38
N SER A 63 24.46 -7.32 -15.61
CA SER A 63 23.53 -8.40 -15.93
C SER A 63 22.41 -7.89 -16.85
N ASP A 64 21.75 -8.82 -17.53
CA ASP A 64 20.62 -8.58 -18.45
C ASP A 64 19.33 -8.15 -17.71
N ASP A 65 19.44 -7.65 -16.48
CA ASP A 65 18.31 -7.19 -15.68
C ASP A 65 17.84 -5.84 -16.25
N ALA A 66 16.55 -5.75 -16.59
CA ALA A 66 15.98 -4.53 -17.11
C ALA A 66 16.07 -3.40 -16.06
N GLU A 67 16.39 -2.19 -16.52
CA GLU A 67 16.32 -0.98 -15.69
C GLU A 67 14.86 -0.76 -15.27
N THR A 68 14.61 -0.71 -13.96
CA THR A 68 13.30 -0.41 -13.37
C THR A 68 13.24 1.06 -13.00
N ILE A 69 12.19 1.74 -13.45
CA ILE A 69 11.97 3.16 -13.20
C ILE A 69 10.88 3.36 -12.16
N TYR A 70 11.20 4.16 -11.14
CA TYR A 70 10.26 4.60 -10.13
C TYR A 70 9.93 6.07 -10.31
N ALA A 71 8.65 6.42 -10.26
CA ALA A 71 8.19 7.78 -10.12
C ALA A 71 7.51 7.93 -8.76
N ILE A 72 8.14 8.69 -7.88
CA ILE A 72 7.66 8.96 -6.52
C ILE A 72 7.18 10.40 -6.49
N GLN A 73 5.89 10.60 -6.23
CA GLN A 73 5.26 11.91 -6.14
C GLN A 73 4.78 12.15 -4.73
N TRP A 74 5.16 13.29 -4.15
CA TRP A 74 4.58 13.78 -2.91
C TRP A 74 3.43 14.74 -3.17
N GLN A 75 2.35 14.62 -2.40
CA GLN A 75 1.17 15.49 -2.47
C GLN A 75 0.75 15.94 -1.07
N ASP A 76 0.41 17.22 -0.92
CA ASP A 76 0.02 17.79 0.37
C ASP A 76 -1.17 17.07 1.04
N ALA A 77 -2.14 16.60 0.26
CA ALA A 77 -3.39 16.02 0.77
C ALA A 77 -3.37 14.49 0.88
N ASP A 78 -2.67 13.82 -0.04
CA ASP A 78 -2.76 12.36 -0.23
C ASP A 78 -1.44 11.64 0.08
N GLY A 79 -0.42 12.37 0.55
CA GLY A 79 0.90 11.82 0.86
C GLY A 79 1.67 11.37 -0.37
N LEU A 80 2.49 10.34 -0.22
CA LEU A 80 3.26 9.76 -1.32
C LEU A 80 2.44 8.85 -2.24
N ARG A 81 2.68 8.99 -3.54
CA ARG A 81 2.24 8.05 -4.58
C ARG A 81 3.46 7.51 -5.30
N ILE A 82 3.47 6.20 -5.53
CA ILE A 82 4.60 5.51 -6.16
C ILE A 82 4.11 4.79 -7.40
N LEU A 83 4.79 5.02 -8.53
CA LEU A 83 4.70 4.20 -9.72
C LEU A 83 6.00 3.46 -9.93
N ARG A 84 5.90 2.20 -10.36
CA ARG A 84 7.00 1.32 -10.72
C ARG A 84 6.76 0.85 -12.16
N ASP A 85 7.66 1.21 -13.07
CA ASP A 85 7.53 1.01 -14.52
C ASP A 85 6.19 1.48 -15.10
N GLY A 86 5.69 2.60 -14.58
CA GLY A 86 4.42 3.20 -15.00
C GLY A 86 3.17 2.55 -14.38
N VAL A 87 3.32 1.51 -13.56
CA VAL A 87 2.22 0.88 -12.81
C VAL A 87 2.15 1.48 -11.41
N ARG A 88 0.96 1.91 -10.99
CA ARG A 88 0.74 2.47 -9.64
C ARG A 88 0.84 1.36 -8.60
N LEU A 89 1.65 1.58 -7.55
CA LEU A 89 1.55 0.81 -6.33
C LEU A 89 0.35 1.35 -5.52
N ALA A 90 -0.80 0.67 -5.62
CA ALA A 90 -1.99 1.02 -4.86
C ALA A 90 -1.66 0.91 -3.37
N GLY A 91 -1.85 1.98 -2.59
CA GLY A 91 -1.35 2.01 -1.23
C GLY A 91 -1.15 3.40 -0.66
N GLY A 92 -0.46 3.46 0.48
CA GLY A 92 -0.12 4.69 1.16
C GLY A 92 0.96 4.49 2.23
N VAL A 93 1.46 5.61 2.74
CA VAL A 93 2.44 5.62 3.84
C VAL A 93 1.77 5.10 5.12
N GLU A 94 2.36 4.06 5.72
CA GLU A 94 1.90 3.44 6.97
C GLU A 94 2.66 4.00 8.18
N ASP A 95 3.98 4.13 8.05
CA ASP A 95 4.86 4.59 9.13
C ASP A 95 6.07 5.34 8.57
N VAL A 96 6.59 6.29 9.35
CA VAL A 96 7.77 7.09 9.00
C VAL A 96 8.71 7.16 10.20
N ASP A 97 9.88 6.54 10.07
CA ASP A 97 10.96 6.61 11.04
C ASP A 97 12.01 7.61 10.57
N VAL A 98 11.87 8.85 11.06
CA VAL A 98 12.78 9.96 10.72
C VAL A 98 14.21 9.68 11.20
N ALA A 99 14.37 9.03 12.36
CA ALA A 99 15.69 8.75 12.93
C ALA A 99 16.48 7.76 12.07
N ASN A 100 15.79 6.77 11.48
CA ASN A 100 16.39 5.81 10.57
C ASN A 100 16.26 6.20 9.09
N GLN A 101 15.69 7.37 8.78
CA GLN A 101 15.40 7.85 7.42
C GLN A 101 14.65 6.80 6.60
N THR A 102 13.66 6.18 7.22
CA THR A 102 12.91 5.04 6.71
C THR A 102 11.43 5.37 6.62
N LEU A 103 10.78 4.87 5.59
CA LEU A 103 9.35 5.00 5.34
C LEU A 103 8.78 3.62 5.01
N ALA A 104 7.74 3.21 5.70
CA ALA A 104 6.95 2.04 5.39
C ALA A 104 5.76 2.45 4.52
N TYR A 105 5.67 1.88 3.33
CA TYR A 105 4.57 2.08 2.39
C TYR A 105 3.78 0.77 2.29
N ARG A 106 2.51 0.79 2.69
CA ARG A 106 1.63 -0.36 2.54
C ARG A 106 1.09 -0.38 1.11
N VAL A 107 1.39 -1.43 0.38
CA VAL A 107 0.84 -1.74 -0.94
C VAL A 107 -0.37 -2.65 -0.75
N THR A 108 -1.53 -2.17 -1.18
CA THR A 108 -2.76 -2.95 -1.28
C THR A 108 -2.76 -3.71 -2.60
N ARG A 109 -2.99 -5.02 -2.52
CA ARG A 109 -2.98 -5.92 -3.67
C ARG A 109 -4.43 -6.30 -3.99
N GLU A 110 -4.82 -6.22 -5.27
CA GLU A 110 -6.15 -6.67 -5.69
C GLU A 110 -6.32 -8.17 -5.49
N ASN A 111 -5.23 -8.91 -5.69
CA ASN A 111 -5.14 -10.35 -5.49
C ASN A 111 -4.01 -10.60 -4.49
N GLY A 112 -4.36 -11.03 -3.27
CA GLY A 112 -3.39 -11.43 -2.24
C GLY A 112 -3.36 -10.55 -0.99
N PRO A 113 -2.46 -10.87 -0.04
CA PRO A 113 -2.29 -10.07 1.16
C PRO A 113 -1.64 -8.72 0.85
N ASP A 114 -2.02 -7.70 1.61
CA ASP A 114 -1.29 -6.42 1.63
C ASP A 114 0.18 -6.65 1.95
N GLU A 115 1.04 -5.85 1.32
CA GLU A 115 2.48 -5.92 1.48
C GLU A 115 3.02 -4.60 2.05
N THR A 116 3.97 -4.66 2.98
CA THR A 116 4.71 -3.47 3.42
C THR A 116 6.04 -3.38 2.68
N VAL A 117 6.22 -2.31 1.91
CA VAL A 117 7.47 -1.95 1.24
C VAL A 117 8.19 -0.88 2.05
N THR A 118 9.46 -1.11 2.35
CA THR A 118 10.27 -0.18 3.13
C THR A 118 11.21 0.63 2.23
N LEU A 119 11.09 1.94 2.25
CA LEU A 119 11.96 2.89 1.56
C LEU A 119 12.93 3.51 2.56
N ARG A 120 14.23 3.41 2.32
CA ARG A 120 15.26 3.96 3.21
C ARG A 120 16.27 4.81 2.46
N LYS A 121 16.49 6.04 2.91
CA LYS A 121 17.61 6.85 2.40
C LYS A 121 18.91 6.36 3.00
N VAL A 122 19.85 6.00 2.14
CA VAL A 122 21.19 5.52 2.51
C VAL A 122 22.19 6.54 2.01
N GLN A 123 22.99 7.13 2.90
CA GLN A 123 24.04 8.05 2.48
C GLN A 123 25.00 7.35 1.52
N ASP A 124 25.27 8.02 0.41
CA ASP A 124 26.20 7.54 -0.60
C ASP A 124 26.99 8.74 -1.12
N ALA A 125 28.19 8.91 -0.56
CA ALA A 125 29.09 10.00 -0.94
C ALA A 125 29.61 9.88 -2.38
N ALA A 126 29.50 8.71 -3.01
CA ALA A 126 29.83 8.52 -4.42
C ALA A 126 28.67 8.90 -5.35
N SER A 127 27.44 8.98 -4.84
CA SER A 127 26.29 9.47 -5.60
C SER A 127 26.35 10.99 -5.72
N GLY A 128 26.03 11.54 -6.89
CA GLY A 128 25.98 12.99 -7.12
C GLY A 128 24.96 13.73 -6.24
N GLU A 129 24.01 13.00 -5.64
CA GLU A 129 22.92 13.52 -4.80
C GLU A 129 23.16 13.29 -3.29
N GLY A 130 24.26 12.64 -2.92
CA GLY A 130 24.66 12.38 -1.53
C GLY A 130 23.91 11.23 -0.83
N PHE A 131 22.87 10.67 -1.45
CA PHE A 131 22.19 9.47 -0.98
C PHE A 131 21.58 8.64 -2.12
N ARG A 132 21.35 7.37 -1.83
CA ARG A 132 20.57 6.44 -2.63
C ARG A 132 19.34 5.99 -1.87
N LEU A 133 18.34 5.52 -2.60
CA LEU A 133 17.11 4.99 -2.00
C LEU A 133 17.16 3.46 -2.03
N ARG A 134 17.18 2.83 -0.86
CA ARG A 134 17.03 1.38 -0.74
C ARG A 134 15.56 1.04 -0.60
N VAL A 135 15.05 0.18 -1.46
CA VAL A 135 13.69 -0.37 -1.39
C VAL A 135 13.81 -1.80 -0.90
N THR A 136 13.05 -2.16 0.13
CA THR A 136 12.98 -3.53 0.67
C THR A 136 11.55 -4.01 0.66
N TRP A 137 11.28 -5.04 -0.13
CA TRP A 137 9.99 -5.69 -0.25
C TRP A 137 9.78 -6.69 0.90
N ALA A 138 8.53 -7.07 1.20
CA ALA A 138 8.23 -7.92 2.35
C ALA A 138 8.86 -9.31 2.24
N GLN A 139 9.14 -9.76 1.02
CA GLN A 139 9.83 -11.03 0.75
C GLN A 139 11.35 -10.96 0.92
N GLY A 140 11.89 -9.81 1.33
CA GLY A 140 13.32 -9.59 1.52
C GLY A 140 14.08 -9.25 0.23
N GLN A 141 13.39 -9.04 -0.89
CA GLN A 141 14.01 -8.47 -2.09
C GLN A 141 14.44 -7.04 -1.80
N VAL A 142 15.65 -6.70 -2.23
CA VAL A 142 16.25 -5.38 -2.01
C VAL A 142 16.69 -4.78 -3.32
N GLU A 143 16.19 -3.58 -3.61
CA GLU A 143 16.62 -2.77 -4.73
C GLU A 143 17.34 -1.51 -4.23
N THR A 144 18.32 -1.06 -5.00
CA THR A 144 19.02 0.21 -4.73
C THR A 144 18.80 1.14 -5.91
N LEU A 145 18.18 2.28 -5.63
CA LEU A 145 17.79 3.25 -6.63
C LEU A 145 18.70 4.47 -6.59
N GLY A 146 19.20 4.84 -7.76
CA GLY A 146 19.81 6.13 -8.03
C GLY A 146 18.75 7.18 -8.37
N PHE A 147 18.91 8.39 -7.85
CA PHE A 147 18.09 9.52 -8.26
C PHE A 147 18.46 9.95 -9.68
N VAL A 148 17.45 10.13 -10.52
CA VAL A 148 17.62 10.53 -11.92
C VAL A 148 17.36 12.02 -12.08
N ARG A 149 16.19 12.49 -11.64
CA ARG A 149 15.75 13.89 -11.74
C ARG A 149 14.48 14.15 -10.93
N ARG A 150 14.16 15.42 -10.71
CA ARG A 150 12.86 15.84 -10.19
C ARG A 150 11.73 15.57 -11.20
N LEU A 151 10.52 15.40 -10.68
CA LEU A 151 9.32 15.35 -11.50
C LEU A 151 9.13 16.70 -12.21
N THR A 152 8.72 16.62 -13.47
CA THR A 152 8.29 17.76 -14.27
C THR A 152 6.77 17.81 -14.32
N GLU A 153 6.20 18.94 -14.74
CA GLU A 153 4.76 19.07 -14.96
C GLU A 153 4.21 17.98 -15.89
N ARG A 154 4.98 17.59 -16.90
CA ARG A 154 4.60 16.48 -17.79
C ARG A 154 4.50 15.16 -17.05
N ASP A 155 5.46 14.85 -16.17
CA ASP A 155 5.42 13.60 -15.39
C ASP A 155 4.23 13.60 -14.44
N HIS A 156 3.92 14.74 -13.81
CA HIS A 156 2.73 14.87 -12.96
C HIS A 156 1.44 14.57 -13.75
N GLN A 157 1.35 15.03 -15.00
CA GLN A 157 0.20 14.73 -15.85
C GLN A 157 0.14 13.25 -16.26
N GLU A 158 1.28 12.65 -16.63
CA GLU A 158 1.37 11.23 -16.97
C GLU A 158 1.04 10.33 -15.76
N LEU A 159 1.50 10.70 -14.56
CA LEU A 159 1.16 10.06 -13.28
C LEU A 159 -0.35 10.08 -13.02
N VAL A 160 -0.98 11.26 -13.15
CA VAL A 160 -2.43 11.40 -12.96
C VAL A 160 -3.21 10.55 -13.98
N LEU A 161 -2.75 10.48 -15.22
CA LEU A 161 -3.39 9.66 -16.26
C LEU A 161 -3.26 8.16 -15.96
N ALA A 162 -2.07 7.69 -15.59
CA ALA A 162 -1.83 6.29 -15.22
C ALA A 162 -2.68 5.88 -14.02
N ILE A 163 -2.79 6.74 -13.01
CA ILE A 163 -3.64 6.51 -11.83
C ILE A 163 -5.12 6.45 -12.22
N ARG A 164 -5.61 7.41 -13.01
CA ARG A 164 -7.01 7.38 -13.47
C ARG A 164 -7.34 6.14 -14.30
N GLN A 165 -6.39 5.62 -15.05
CA GLN A 165 -6.57 4.39 -15.81
C GLN A 165 -6.59 3.16 -14.90
N ALA A 166 -5.80 3.15 -13.82
CA ALA A 166 -5.83 2.10 -12.80
C ALA A 166 -7.12 2.12 -11.96
N ASP A 167 -7.61 3.30 -11.57
CA ASP A 167 -8.81 3.47 -10.74
C ASP A 167 -10.13 3.19 -11.50
N VAL A 168 -10.08 2.92 -12.81
CA VAL A 168 -11.25 2.59 -13.66
C VAL A 168 -11.53 1.08 -13.71
N LEU A 169 -10.83 0.25 -12.91
CA LEU A 169 -11.20 -1.14 -12.70
C LEU A 169 -12.47 -1.21 -11.82
N PRO A 170 -13.62 -1.65 -12.36
CA PRO A 170 -14.90 -1.57 -11.66
C PRO A 170 -15.04 -2.67 -10.61
N GLU A 171 -15.76 -2.33 -9.53
CA GLU A 171 -16.26 -3.16 -8.44
C GLU A 171 -16.35 -4.66 -8.78
N ALA A 172 -15.54 -5.44 -8.05
CA ALA A 172 -15.56 -6.90 -8.06
C ALA A 172 -16.99 -7.45 -7.98
N VAL A 173 -17.40 -8.16 -9.02
CA VAL A 173 -18.66 -8.90 -9.09
C VAL A 173 -18.69 -9.94 -7.99
N ALA A 174 -19.89 -10.21 -7.47
CA ALA A 174 -20.25 -11.09 -6.34
C ALA A 174 -19.67 -12.53 -6.32
N CYS A 175 -18.83 -12.90 -7.29
CA CYS A 175 -18.06 -14.15 -7.35
C CYS A 175 -16.58 -13.95 -7.00
N GLY A 176 -16.19 -12.76 -6.53
CA GLY A 176 -14.84 -12.44 -6.04
C GLY A 176 -13.81 -12.17 -7.14
N GLY A 177 -14.24 -11.98 -8.40
CA GLY A 177 -13.44 -11.75 -9.61
C GLY A 177 -12.87 -10.33 -9.76
N ASP A 178 -11.68 -10.19 -10.37
CA ASP A 178 -11.15 -8.94 -10.97
C ASP A 178 -11.61 -8.74 -12.42
N ALA A 179 -12.33 -9.71 -12.99
CA ALA A 179 -12.88 -9.62 -14.34
C ALA A 179 -13.98 -8.55 -14.45
N PRO A 180 -14.05 -7.77 -15.54
CA PRO A 180 -15.12 -6.80 -15.77
C PRO A 180 -16.50 -7.46 -15.72
N ALA A 181 -17.48 -6.80 -15.10
CA ALA A 181 -18.76 -7.43 -14.75
C ALA A 181 -19.55 -8.04 -15.93
N ASP A 182 -19.45 -7.41 -17.11
CA ASP A 182 -20.14 -7.84 -18.32
C ASP A 182 -19.25 -8.70 -19.24
N SER A 183 -18.07 -9.12 -18.77
CA SER A 183 -17.15 -9.96 -19.54
C SER A 183 -17.62 -11.42 -19.60
N LEU A 184 -17.19 -12.12 -20.66
CA LEU A 184 -17.38 -13.56 -20.75
C LEU A 184 -16.72 -14.28 -19.56
N ARG A 185 -15.52 -13.85 -19.18
CA ARG A 185 -14.77 -14.38 -18.04
C ARG A 185 -15.55 -14.26 -16.74
N ALA A 186 -16.09 -13.09 -16.41
CA ALA A 186 -16.91 -12.89 -15.22
C ALA A 186 -18.18 -13.77 -15.27
N THR A 187 -18.83 -13.83 -16.42
CA THR A 187 -20.04 -14.66 -16.61
C THR A 187 -19.75 -16.14 -16.38
N LEU A 188 -18.69 -16.68 -17.00
CA LEU A 188 -18.34 -18.09 -16.89
C LEU A 188 -17.79 -18.43 -15.51
N ALA A 189 -16.92 -17.61 -14.92
CA ALA A 189 -16.39 -17.85 -13.57
C ALA A 189 -17.49 -17.89 -12.50
N CYS A 190 -18.58 -17.13 -12.68
CA CYS A 190 -19.74 -17.13 -11.79
C CYS A 190 -20.72 -18.30 -12.00
N SER A 191 -20.83 -18.80 -13.23
CA SER A 191 -21.90 -19.75 -13.62
C SER A 191 -21.39 -21.18 -13.86
N GLU A 192 -20.11 -21.35 -14.14
CA GLU A 192 -19.47 -22.63 -14.45
C GLU A 192 -18.31 -22.89 -13.49
N SER A 193 -18.37 -23.99 -12.74
CA SER A 193 -17.38 -24.30 -11.69
C SER A 193 -15.98 -24.49 -12.24
N GLU A 194 -15.84 -25.08 -13.44
CA GLU A 194 -14.55 -25.24 -14.12
C GLU A 194 -13.85 -23.89 -14.30
N PHE A 195 -14.54 -22.91 -14.86
CA PHE A 195 -13.98 -21.57 -15.07
C PHE A 195 -13.75 -20.83 -13.75
N GLY A 196 -14.59 -21.04 -12.75
CA GLY A 196 -14.39 -20.47 -11.42
C GLY A 196 -13.15 -21.03 -10.70
N GLU A 197 -12.81 -22.30 -10.91
CA GLU A 197 -11.59 -22.92 -10.39
C GLU A 197 -10.34 -22.46 -11.14
N LEU A 198 -10.40 -22.41 -12.48
CA LEU A 198 -9.31 -21.92 -13.31
C LEU A 198 -8.97 -20.46 -13.00
N ASP A 199 -9.98 -19.59 -12.88
CA ASP A 199 -9.78 -18.17 -12.56
C ASP A 199 -9.15 -17.99 -11.18
N ARG A 200 -9.65 -18.71 -10.17
CA ARG A 200 -9.10 -18.65 -8.81
C ARG A 200 -7.66 -19.15 -8.74
N SER A 201 -7.40 -20.33 -9.32
CA SER A 201 -6.06 -20.93 -9.32
C SER A 201 -5.04 -20.02 -10.00
N LEU A 202 -5.37 -19.51 -11.19
CA LEU A 202 -4.49 -18.62 -11.92
C LEU A 202 -4.26 -17.32 -11.15
N ARG A 203 -5.29 -16.74 -10.53
CA ARG A 203 -5.12 -15.54 -9.70
C ARG A 203 -4.20 -15.76 -8.52
N THR A 204 -4.31 -16.90 -7.83
CA THR A 204 -3.36 -17.26 -6.76
C THR A 204 -1.92 -17.32 -7.29
N GLN A 205 -1.72 -17.91 -8.48
CA GLN A 205 -0.40 -17.91 -9.12
C GLN A 205 0.08 -16.50 -9.47
N LEU A 206 -0.81 -15.62 -9.96
CA LEU A 206 -0.48 -14.23 -10.23
C LEU A 206 -0.10 -13.47 -8.96
N VAL A 207 -0.75 -13.75 -7.83
CA VAL A 207 -0.34 -13.19 -6.52
C VAL A 207 1.09 -13.59 -6.20
N GLU A 208 1.39 -14.88 -6.27
CA GLU A 208 2.72 -15.41 -5.96
C GLU A 208 3.77 -14.84 -6.92
N LEU A 209 3.42 -14.73 -8.21
CA LEU A 209 4.28 -14.16 -9.25
C LEU A 209 4.62 -12.70 -8.95
N SER A 210 3.60 -11.86 -8.72
CA SER A 210 3.75 -10.45 -8.33
C SER A 210 4.51 -10.27 -7.02
N ALA A 211 4.48 -11.26 -6.13
CA ALA A 211 5.14 -11.17 -4.83
C ALA A 211 6.63 -11.53 -4.92
N ARG A 212 6.97 -12.53 -5.74
CA ARG A 212 8.31 -13.12 -5.81
C ARG A 212 9.17 -12.55 -6.93
N TYR A 213 8.58 -11.96 -7.96
CA TYR A 213 9.31 -11.58 -9.16
C TYR A 213 9.17 -10.09 -9.46
N PRO A 214 10.28 -9.38 -9.76
CA PRO A 214 10.26 -7.97 -10.10
C PRO A 214 9.32 -7.64 -11.27
N ASP A 215 9.21 -8.48 -12.28
CA ASP A 215 8.29 -8.24 -13.41
C ASP A 215 6.89 -8.85 -13.21
N GLY A 216 6.61 -9.37 -12.02
CA GLY A 216 5.40 -10.16 -11.75
C GLY A 216 4.11 -9.38 -11.99
N ASP A 217 4.04 -8.12 -11.54
CA ASP A 217 2.88 -7.25 -11.77
C ASP A 217 2.62 -6.97 -13.25
N ARG A 218 3.69 -6.78 -14.02
CA ARG A 218 3.58 -6.53 -15.46
C ARG A 218 3.10 -7.78 -16.19
N THR A 219 3.59 -8.95 -15.80
CA THR A 219 3.15 -10.23 -16.34
C THR A 219 1.71 -10.52 -15.94
N ALA A 220 1.33 -10.28 -14.68
CA ALA A 220 -0.05 -10.43 -14.21
C ALA A 220 -1.03 -9.53 -14.98
N ALA A 221 -0.67 -8.27 -15.21
CA ALA A 221 -1.47 -7.36 -16.04
C ALA A 221 -1.61 -7.86 -17.49
N ALA A 222 -0.55 -8.43 -18.07
CA ALA A 222 -0.60 -9.01 -19.41
C ALA A 222 -1.51 -10.24 -19.48
N VAL A 223 -1.47 -11.09 -18.46
CA VAL A 223 -2.34 -12.28 -18.31
C VAL A 223 -3.80 -11.87 -18.24
N VAL A 224 -4.15 -10.98 -17.30
CA VAL A 224 -5.53 -10.47 -17.12
C VAL A 224 -6.04 -9.86 -18.42
N LYS A 225 -5.23 -9.03 -19.07
CA LYS A 225 -5.59 -8.41 -20.35
C LYS A 225 -5.86 -9.44 -21.45
N GLN A 226 -5.11 -10.53 -21.51
CA GLN A 226 -5.34 -11.59 -22.49
C GLN A 226 -6.63 -12.36 -22.21
N LEU A 227 -6.89 -12.69 -20.94
CA LEU A 227 -8.12 -13.39 -20.54
C LEU A 227 -9.36 -12.54 -20.82
N ASP A 228 -9.32 -11.25 -20.51
CA ASP A 228 -10.44 -10.33 -20.74
C ASP A 228 -10.70 -10.06 -22.24
N ALA A 229 -9.70 -10.30 -23.10
CA ALA A 229 -9.86 -10.21 -24.54
C ALA A 229 -10.60 -11.43 -25.14
N CYS A 230 -10.76 -12.53 -24.40
CA CYS A 230 -11.45 -13.71 -24.89
C CYS A 230 -12.96 -13.49 -24.99
N THR A 231 -13.51 -13.84 -26.16
CA THR A 231 -14.94 -13.72 -26.47
C THR A 231 -15.63 -15.08 -26.66
N THR A 232 -14.89 -16.18 -26.53
CA THR A 232 -15.45 -17.55 -26.52
C THR A 232 -14.89 -18.38 -25.35
N PRO A 233 -15.65 -19.39 -24.86
CA PRO A 233 -15.19 -20.27 -23.79
C PRO A 233 -13.92 -21.05 -24.17
N GLU A 234 -13.76 -21.41 -25.44
CA GLU A 234 -12.56 -22.11 -25.94
C GLU A 234 -11.32 -21.22 -25.85
N CYS A 235 -11.42 -19.95 -26.28
CA CYS A 235 -10.33 -18.98 -26.12
C CYS A 235 -9.90 -18.87 -24.66
N LEU A 236 -10.88 -18.76 -23.75
CA LEU A 236 -10.61 -18.55 -22.35
C LEU A 236 -9.94 -19.79 -21.73
N ARG A 237 -10.40 -21.00 -22.08
CA ARG A 237 -9.80 -22.26 -21.65
C ARG A 237 -8.36 -22.42 -22.16
N ASP A 238 -8.13 -22.11 -23.45
CA ASP A 238 -6.80 -22.16 -24.04
C ASP A 238 -5.85 -21.15 -23.39
N ALA A 239 -6.34 -19.95 -23.09
CA ALA A 239 -5.56 -18.92 -22.41
C ALA A 239 -5.18 -19.33 -20.98
N TYR A 240 -6.11 -19.89 -20.19
CA TYR A 240 -5.80 -20.45 -18.87
C TYR A 240 -4.71 -21.53 -18.95
N ALA A 241 -4.86 -22.49 -19.86
CA ALA A 241 -3.90 -23.59 -20.02
C ALA A 241 -2.52 -23.08 -20.47
N GLN A 242 -2.49 -22.10 -21.37
CA GLN A 242 -1.26 -21.48 -21.85
C GLN A 242 -0.49 -20.80 -20.72
N TRP A 243 -1.17 -19.98 -19.91
CA TRP A 243 -0.54 -19.27 -18.81
C TRP A 243 -0.10 -20.18 -17.69
N GLN A 244 -0.88 -21.22 -17.39
CA GLN A 244 -0.48 -22.23 -16.41
C GLN A 244 0.80 -22.94 -16.84
N THR A 245 0.88 -23.39 -18.10
CA THR A 245 2.11 -24.00 -18.65
C THR A 245 3.28 -23.01 -18.61
N TYR A 246 3.04 -21.76 -19.01
CA TYR A 246 4.08 -20.74 -18.98
C TYR A 246 4.59 -20.49 -17.55
N PHE A 247 3.72 -20.47 -16.55
CA PHE A 247 4.13 -20.32 -15.16
C PHE A 247 4.92 -21.51 -14.65
N ASP A 248 4.45 -22.73 -14.91
CA ASP A 248 5.15 -23.96 -14.54
C ASP A 248 6.55 -24.05 -15.17
N ASP A 249 6.71 -23.60 -16.42
CA ASP A 249 7.98 -23.67 -17.15
C ASP A 249 8.98 -22.58 -16.76
N ASN A 250 8.49 -21.41 -16.31
CA ASN A 250 9.32 -20.20 -16.18
C ASN A 250 9.45 -19.69 -14.73
N TYR A 251 8.59 -20.11 -13.81
CA TYR A 251 8.56 -19.59 -12.45
C TYR A 251 8.40 -20.70 -11.42
N ASP A 252 9.23 -20.66 -10.36
CA ASP A 252 9.08 -21.53 -9.20
C ASP A 252 8.12 -20.89 -8.20
N LEU A 253 6.82 -20.99 -8.52
CA LEU A 253 5.73 -20.50 -7.67
C LEU A 253 5.44 -21.45 -6.49
N GLY A 254 6.16 -22.59 -6.42
CA GLY A 254 5.90 -23.71 -5.51
C GLY A 254 4.63 -24.46 -5.90
N ASP A 255 4.40 -25.62 -5.25
CA ASP A 255 3.05 -26.18 -5.22
C ASP A 255 2.16 -25.10 -4.60
N VAL A 256 1.29 -24.48 -5.40
CA VAL A 256 0.23 -23.61 -4.89
C VAL A 256 -0.65 -24.49 -4.01
N LEU A 257 -0.26 -24.60 -2.74
CA LEU A 257 -1.00 -25.35 -1.76
C LEU A 257 -2.38 -24.72 -1.70
N ASP A 258 -3.39 -25.55 -1.92
CA ASP A 258 -4.79 -25.27 -1.64
C ASP A 258 -4.92 -24.68 -0.22
N TYR A 259 -4.78 -23.37 -0.08
CA TYR A 259 -5.26 -22.65 1.09
C TYR A 259 -6.74 -22.37 0.89
N LEU A 260 -7.50 -23.47 1.01
CA LEU A 260 -8.94 -23.61 1.29
C LEU A 260 -9.94 -22.80 0.44
#